data_AF-A0A2J6W3B3-F1
#
_entry.id   AF-A0A2J6W3B3-F1
#
_cell.length_a   1.000
_cell.length_b   1.000
_cell.length_c   1.000
_cell.angle_alpha   90.00
_cell.angle_beta   90.00
_cell.angle_gamma   90.00
#
_symmetry.space_group_name_H-M   'P 1'
#
loop_
_entity.id
_entity.type
_entity.pdbx_description
1 polymer ?
#
loop_
_entity_poly.entity_id
_entity_poly.type
_entity_poly.pdbx_seq_one_letter_code
_entity_poly.pdbx_strand_id
1 'polypeptide(L)' 'MSAEKRKEFMFEFIDRGYLMLPERKITRMSVGGGRGRYLLYLPENHGKIWEELWKKNAKVDVFIDVSSAVFKT' A
#
# COMPACT_ATOMS: atom_id res chain seq x y z
N MET A 1 -9.98 -16.04 -1.11
CA MET A 1 -9.07 -16.46 0.00
C MET A 1 -9.87 -16.51 1.30
N SER A 2 -9.70 -17.53 2.14
CA SER A 2 -10.44 -17.63 3.43
C SER A 2 -9.94 -16.60 4.46
N ALA A 3 -10.71 -16.33 5.51
CA ALA A 3 -10.36 -15.38 6.56
C ALA A 3 -9.11 -15.81 7.35
N GLU A 4 -8.96 -17.11 7.60
CA GLU A 4 -7.80 -17.70 8.26
C GLU A 4 -6.51 -17.51 7.44
N LYS A 5 -6.56 -17.78 6.13
CA LYS A 5 -5.41 -17.53 5.24
C LYS A 5 -5.01 -16.06 5.17
N ARG A 6 -5.97 -15.13 5.29
CA ARG A 6 -5.68 -13.70 5.35
C ARG A 6 -4.92 -13.32 6.62
N LYS A 7 -5.25 -13.94 7.75
CA LYS A 7 -4.54 -13.71 9.02
C LYS A 7 -3.12 -14.26 8.99
N GLU A 8 -2.92 -15.51 8.57
CA GLU A 8 -1.58 -16.09 8.42
C GLU A 8 -0.69 -15.24 7.49
N PHE A 9 -1.24 -14.84 6.34
CA PHE A 9 -0.55 -13.98 5.39
C PHE A 9 -0.19 -12.61 6.00
N MET A 10 -1.06 -12.05 6.84
CA MET A 10 -0.80 -10.78 7.55
C MET A 10 0.34 -10.89 8.56
N PHE A 11 0.38 -11.98 9.35
CA PHE A 11 1.46 -12.20 10.31
C PHE A 11 2.83 -12.33 9.63
N GLU A 12 2.90 -13.07 8.53
CA GLU A 12 4.14 -13.25 7.76
C GLU A 12 4.70 -11.91 7.22
N PHE A 13 3.82 -11.00 6.80
CA PHE A 13 4.22 -9.67 6.31
C PHE A 13 4.75 -8.78 7.43
N ILE A 14 4.09 -8.77 8.58
CA ILE A 14 4.50 -7.96 9.73
C ILE A 14 5.87 -8.42 10.23
N ASP A 15 6.12 -9.74 10.32
CA ASP A 15 7.42 -10.29 10.72
C ASP A 15 8.55 -9.89 9.77
N ARG A 16 8.24 -9.65 8.50
CA ARG A 16 9.19 -9.16 7.49
C ARG A 16 9.29 -7.62 7.45
N GLY A 17 8.62 -6.92 8.36
CA GLY A 17 8.62 -5.46 8.45
C GLY A 17 7.67 -4.76 7.47
N TYR A 18 6.77 -5.50 6.83
CA TYR A 18 5.76 -4.93 5.94
C TYR A 18 4.48 -4.56 6.71
N LEU A 19 3.96 -3.37 6.41
CA LEU A 19 2.66 -2.93 6.89
C LEU A 19 1.61 -3.22 5.82
N MET A 20 0.70 -4.15 6.13
CA MET A 20 -0.47 -4.35 5.26
C MET A 20 -1.38 -3.13 5.33
N LEU A 21 -1.59 -2.52 4.18
CA LEU A 21 -2.57 -1.46 4.02
C LEU A 21 -3.91 -2.09 3.60
N PRO A 22 -5.05 -1.62 4.14
CA PRO A 22 -6.37 -2.07 3.69
C PRO A 22 -6.57 -1.72 2.20
N GLU A 23 -7.58 -2.34 1.56
CA GLU A 23 -7.99 -1.95 0.20
C GLU A 23 -8.23 -0.43 0.16
N ARG A 24 -7.33 0.29 -0.51
CA ARG A 24 -7.36 1.74 -0.61
C ARG A 24 -7.50 2.14 -2.07
N LYS A 25 -8.22 3.23 -2.28
CA LYS A 25 -8.35 3.87 -3.58
C LYS A 25 -6.99 4.43 -3.97
N ILE A 26 -6.38 3.82 -4.98
CA ILE A 26 -5.19 4.34 -5.62
C ILE A 26 -5.67 5.17 -6.79
N THR A 27 -5.45 6.47 -6.73
CA THR A 27 -5.85 7.37 -7.81
C THR A 27 -4.65 7.58 -8.71
N ARG A 28 -4.74 7.12 -9.97
CA ARG A 28 -3.74 7.45 -10.97
C ARG A 28 -3.80 8.95 -11.24
N MET A 29 -2.73 9.65 -10.91
CA MET A 29 -2.55 11.05 -11.29
C MET A 29 -1.92 11.04 -12.67
N SER A 30 -2.71 11.31 -13.71
CA SER A 30 -2.24 11.39 -15.08
C SER A 30 -1.10 12.40 -15.20
N VAL A 31 0.01 11.99 -15.80
CA VAL A 31 1.05 12.92 -16.24
C VAL A 31 1.55 12.44 -17.58
N GLY A 32 1.48 13.31 -18.59
CA GLY A 32 2.13 13.07 -19.88
C GLY A 32 3.61 12.72 -19.66
N GLY A 33 4.13 11.78 -20.47
CA GLY A 33 5.55 11.39 -20.41
C GLY A 33 5.85 10.01 -19.81
N GLY A 34 4.93 9.05 -19.89
CA GLY A 34 5.26 7.61 -19.77
C GLY A 34 5.50 7.05 -18.35
N ARG A 35 5.66 7.89 -17.32
CA ARG A 35 5.76 7.45 -15.91
C ARG A 35 4.48 7.78 -15.16
N GLY A 36 3.70 6.76 -14.78
CA GLY A 36 2.48 6.94 -14.00
C GLY A 36 2.81 7.46 -12.60
N ARG A 37 2.15 8.54 -12.16
CA ARG A 37 2.11 8.92 -10.75
C ARG A 37 0.82 8.39 -10.13
N TYR A 38 0.91 7.99 -8.86
CA TYR A 38 -0.22 7.46 -8.12
C TYR A 38 -0.33 8.20 -6.80
N LEU A 39 -1.55 8.58 -6.44
CA LEU A 39 -1.88 9.06 -5.11
C LEU A 39 -2.34 7.86 -4.28
N LEU A 40 -1.67 7.64 -3.15
CA LEU A 40 -2.01 6.62 -2.17
C LEU A 40 -2.51 7.30 -0.89
N TYR A 41 -3.65 6.85 -0.39
CA TYR A 41 -4.15 7.26 0.93
C TYR A 41 -3.68 6.28 1.99
N LEU A 42 -2.81 6.74 2.88
CA LEU A 42 -2.32 5.95 4.01
C LEU A 42 -3.39 5.86 5.11
N PRO A 43 -3.48 4.72 5.82
CA PRO A 43 -4.47 4.54 6.86
C PRO A 43 -4.04 5.25 8.16
N GLU A 44 -4.99 5.97 8.77
CA GLU A 44 -4.77 6.82 9.95
C GLU A 44 -4.41 6.03 11.22
N ASN A 45 -4.87 4.78 11.34
CA ASN A 45 -4.52 3.92 12.47
C ASN A 45 -3.01 3.60 12.56
N HIS A 46 -2.24 3.89 11.50
CA HIS A 46 -0.79 3.81 11.46
C HIS A 46 -0.12 5.19 11.49
N GLY A 47 -0.85 6.26 11.83
CA GLY A 47 -0.40 7.66 11.82
C GLY A 47 0.96 7.88 12.51
N LYS A 48 1.16 7.27 13.69
CA LYS A 48 2.42 7.35 14.42
C LYS A 48 3.60 6.78 13.64
N ILE A 49 3.40 5.69 12.90
CA ILE A 49 4.46 5.10 12.08
C ILE A 49 4.82 6.03 10.93
N TRP A 50 3.83 6.62 10.26
CA TRP A 50 4.05 7.58 9.18
C TRP A 50 4.80 8.82 9.66
N GLU A 51 4.44 9.33 10.85
CA GLU A 51 5.12 10.45 11.48
C GLU A 51 6.60 10.13 11.76
N GLU A 52 6.88 8.95 12.33
CA GLU A 52 8.24 8.52 12.62
C GLU A 52 9.08 8.29 11.35
N LEU A 53 8.49 7.70 10.30
CA LEU A 53 9.15 7.54 9.00
C LEU A 53 9.47 8.90 8.37
N TRP A 54 8.55 9.86 8.47
CA TRP A 54 8.74 11.23 7.99
C TRP A 54 9.86 11.95 8.75
N LYS A 55 9.84 11.92 10.09
CA LYS A 55 10.90 12.51 10.94
C LYS A 55 12.29 11.96 10.62
N LYS A 56 12.38 10.68 10.24
CA LYS A 56 13.62 10.01 9.88
C LYS A 56 14.03 10.19 8.41
N ASN A 57 13.24 10.90 7.60
CA ASN A 57 13.40 10.99 6.15
C ASN A 57 13.59 9.61 5.50
N ALA A 58 12.84 8.62 6.00
CA ALA A 58 12.97 7.24 5.57
C ALA A 58 12.34 7.05 4.18
N LYS A 59 13.04 6.31 3.31
CA LYS A 59 12.46 5.83 2.05
C LYS A 59 11.62 4.60 2.34
N VAL A 60 10.43 4.53 1.76
CA VAL A 60 9.49 3.43 1.93
C VAL A 60 9.17 2.87 0.55
N ASP A 61 9.38 1.57 0.38
CA ASP A 61 8.92 0.85 -0.80
C ASP A 61 7.47 0.44 -0.62
N VAL A 62 6.64 0.73 -1.63
CA VAL A 62 5.21 0.43 -1.61
C VAL A 62 4.91 -0.60 -2.68
N PHE A 63 4.38 -1.74 -2.27
CA PHE A 63 3.89 -2.78 -3.16
C PHE A 63 2.38 -2.64 -3.30
N ILE A 64 1.93 -2.45 -4.54
CA ILE A 64 0.52 -2.33 -4.89
C ILE A 64 0.16 -3.53 -5.75
N ASP A 65 -0.76 -4.35 -5.27
CA ASP A 65 -1.43 -5.36 -6.09
C ASP A 65 -2.64 -4.72 -6.76
N VAL A 66 -2.59 -4.57 -8.08
CA VAL A 66 -3.73 -4.11 -8.87
C VAL A 66 -4.38 -5.33 -9.49
N SER A 67 -5.54 -5.74 -8.95
CA SER A 67 -6.26 -6.87 -9.53
C SER A 67 -6.66 -6.56 -10.98
N SER A 68 -6.38 -7.48 -11.89
CA SER A 68 -6.65 -7.37 -13.32
C SER A 68 -8.14 -7.16 -13.64
N ALA A 69 -9.04 -7.40 -12.69
CA ALA A 69 -10.48 -7.17 -12.82
C ALA A 69 -10.87 -5.68 -12.92
N VAL A 70 -10.00 -4.75 -12.49
CA VAL A 70 -10.26 -3.31 -12.54
C VAL A 70 -10.03 -2.73 -13.95
N PHE A 71 -9.28 -3.42 -14.80
CA PHE A 71 -9.06 -3.03 -16.19
C PHE A 71 -9.94 -3.86 -17.14
N LYS A 72 -11.28 -3.78 -17.00
CA LYS A 72 -12.15 -4.15 -18.12
C LYS A 72 -12.08 -3.03 -19.15
N THR A 73 -11.45 -3.35 -20.28
CA THR A 73 -11.42 -2.54 -21.49
C THR A 73 -12.78 -2.53 -22.16
#